data_AF-A0A6J1L6X1-F1
#
_entry.id   AF-A0A6J1L6X1-F1
#
_cell.length_a   1.000
_cell.length_b   1.000
_cell.length_c   1.000
_cell.angle_alpha   90.00
_cell.angle_beta   90.00
_cell.angle_gamma   90.00
#
_symmetry.space_group_name_H-M   'P 1'
#
loop_
_entity.id
_entity.type
_entity.pdbx_description
1 polymer ?
#
loop_
_entity_poly.entity_id
_entity_poly.type
_entity_poly.pdbx_seq_one_letter_code
_entity_poly.pdbx_strand_id
1 'polypeptide(L)'
;MFSARLFIKAQLLLLMLMGPSVALPGRESFLELRKLLRQQQHDEQQLKEQQFNEDLNSWAQSLEQLGLDLAGFVNQCRPRGSRCGQRLVQRQLRSLRRNHSDLRAQLETLEISYVGKISEEELLMPTLRAVRTVLQQYENFLRLINTEAYKLVNQ
;
A
#
# COMPACT_ATOMS: atom_id res chain seq x y z
N MET A 1 -33.98 -59.36 -27.89
CA MET A 1 -33.52 -58.95 -26.54
C MET A 1 -32.26 -59.75 -26.22
N PHE A 2 -31.26 -59.13 -25.58
CA PHE A 2 -29.84 -59.56 -25.45
C PHE A 2 -29.07 -59.40 -26.79
N SER A 3 -27.92 -58.74 -26.93
CA SER A 3 -26.79 -58.51 -26.02
C SER A 3 -25.98 -57.25 -26.42
N ALA A 4 -26.53 -56.04 -26.26
CA ALA A 4 -25.73 -54.80 -26.36
C ALA A 4 -25.06 -54.42 -25.02
N ARG A 5 -25.52 -54.99 -23.90
CA ARG A 5 -25.03 -54.66 -22.54
C ARG A 5 -23.78 -55.45 -22.11
N LEU A 6 -23.39 -56.48 -22.86
CA LEU A 6 -22.22 -57.32 -22.54
C LEU A 6 -20.91 -56.75 -23.10
N PHE A 7 -20.95 -56.01 -24.22
CA PHE A 7 -19.75 -55.41 -24.81
C PHE A 7 -19.22 -54.21 -24.00
N ILE A 8 -20.13 -53.40 -23.45
CA ILE A 8 -19.76 -52.21 -22.65
C ILE A 8 -19.08 -52.60 -21.33
N LYS A 9 -19.48 -53.74 -20.73
CA LYS A 9 -18.86 -54.24 -19.50
C LYS A 9 -17.45 -54.81 -19.72
N ALA A 10 -17.16 -55.37 -20.90
CA ALA A 10 -15.83 -55.87 -21.22
C ALA A 10 -14.83 -54.73 -21.50
N GLN A 11 -15.27 -53.62 -22.11
CA GLN A 11 -14.41 -52.46 -22.38
C GLN A 11 -14.00 -51.71 -21.10
N LEU A 12 -14.92 -51.61 -20.12
CA LEU A 12 -14.64 -51.01 -18.81
C LEU A 12 -13.70 -51.84 -17.95
N LEU A 13 -13.73 -53.18 -18.09
CA LEU A 13 -12.80 -54.05 -17.37
C LEU A 13 -11.37 -53.96 -17.94
N LEU A 14 -11.22 -53.75 -19.26
CA LEU A 14 -9.91 -53.61 -19.90
C LEU A 14 -9.24 -52.26 -19.58
N LEU A 15 -10.02 -51.18 -19.41
CA LEU A 15 -9.50 -49.86 -19.01
C LEU A 15 -8.99 -49.82 -17.55
N MET A 16 -9.45 -50.73 -16.69
CA MET A 16 -8.97 -50.86 -15.31
C MET A 16 -7.72 -51.75 -15.19
N LEU A 17 -7.37 -52.51 -16.24
CA LEU A 17 -6.20 -53.38 -16.29
C LEU A 17 -4.97 -52.72 -16.93
N MET A 18 -5.15 -51.64 -17.69
CA MET A 18 -4.08 -50.73 -18.09
C MET A 18 -3.89 -49.69 -16.99
N GLY A 19 -3.37 -50.15 -15.85
CA GLY A 19 -2.93 -49.24 -14.80
C GLY A 19 -2.00 -48.20 -15.42
N PRO A 20 -2.23 -46.89 -15.23
CA PRO A 20 -1.12 -45.99 -15.38
C PRO A 20 -0.12 -46.48 -14.32
N SER A 21 1.02 -47.00 -14.77
CA SER A 21 2.24 -46.91 -13.99
C SER A 21 2.51 -45.42 -13.81
N VAL A 22 1.71 -44.76 -12.97
CA VAL A 22 2.15 -43.58 -12.25
C VAL A 22 3.12 -44.18 -11.27
N ALA A 23 4.37 -44.31 -11.70
CA ALA A 23 5.49 -44.32 -10.79
C ALA A 23 5.16 -43.24 -9.77
N LEU A 24 4.93 -43.62 -8.51
CA LEU A 24 4.81 -42.67 -7.42
C LEU A 24 5.98 -41.70 -7.63
N PRO A 25 5.74 -40.44 -7.99
CA PRO A 25 6.83 -39.51 -8.16
C PRO A 25 7.43 -39.45 -6.74
N GLY A 26 8.68 -39.88 -6.63
CA GLY A 26 9.28 -40.26 -5.36
C GLY A 26 9.14 -39.14 -4.33
N ARG A 27 9.23 -39.47 -3.03
CA ARG A 27 9.24 -38.46 -1.95
C ARG A 27 10.10 -37.22 -2.28
N GLU A 28 11.16 -37.41 -3.06
CA GLU A 28 12.05 -36.37 -3.59
C GLU A 28 11.33 -35.33 -4.47
N SER A 29 10.44 -35.71 -5.39
CA SER A 29 9.71 -34.76 -6.25
C SER A 29 8.71 -33.92 -5.45
N PHE A 30 8.09 -34.47 -4.41
CA PHE A 30 7.24 -33.71 -3.48
C PHE A 30 8.05 -32.77 -2.59
N LEU A 31 9.26 -33.18 -2.17
CA LEU A 31 10.19 -32.32 -1.44
C LEU A 31 10.69 -31.17 -2.33
N GLU A 32 10.96 -31.44 -3.60
CA GLU A 32 11.38 -30.45 -4.58
C GLU A 32 10.25 -29.48 -4.93
N LEU A 33 9.02 -29.98 -5.11
CA LEU A 33 7.83 -29.15 -5.28
C LEU A 33 7.55 -28.28 -4.04
N ARG A 34 7.76 -28.82 -2.83
CA ARG A 34 7.67 -28.05 -1.59
C ARG A 34 8.77 -26.99 -1.46
N LYS A 35 9.98 -27.27 -1.94
CA LYS A 35 11.07 -26.29 -2.02
C LYS A 35 10.70 -25.18 -3.01
N LEU A 36 10.22 -25.53 -4.21
CA LEU A 36 9.78 -24.57 -5.23
C LEU A 36 8.63 -23.68 -4.73
N LEU A 37 7.62 -24.27 -4.08
CA LEU A 37 6.52 -23.50 -3.48
C LEU A 37 6.99 -22.54 -2.39
N ARG A 38 7.93 -22.98 -1.54
CA ARG A 38 8.53 -22.09 -0.52
C ARG A 38 9.35 -20.97 -1.15
N GLN A 39 10.08 -21.28 -2.21
CA GLN A 39 10.91 -20.31 -2.92
C GLN A 39 10.03 -19.26 -3.62
N GLN A 40 9.01 -19.70 -4.36
CA GLN A 40 8.03 -18.80 -4.98
C GLN A 40 7.32 -17.93 -3.94
N GLN A 41 6.93 -18.49 -2.80
CA GLN A 41 6.30 -17.73 -1.72
C GLN A 41 7.25 -16.71 -1.09
N HIS A 42 8.56 -16.98 -1.06
CA HIS A 42 9.56 -16.03 -0.58
C HIS A 42 9.81 -14.91 -1.59
N ASP A 43 9.90 -15.24 -2.87
CA ASP A 43 10.06 -14.27 -3.97
C ASP A 43 8.84 -13.32 -4.06
N GLU A 44 7.62 -13.86 -3.93
CA GLU A 44 6.39 -13.06 -3.87
C GLU A 44 6.37 -12.11 -2.66
N GLN A 45 6.94 -12.53 -1.54
CA GLN A 45 6.99 -11.70 -0.34
C GLN A 45 8.01 -10.56 -0.47
N GLN A 46 9.19 -10.86 -0.99
CA GLN A 46 10.21 -9.84 -1.27
C GLN A 46 9.69 -8.80 -2.27
N LEU A 47 8.93 -9.23 -3.28
CA LEU A 47 8.33 -8.30 -4.24
C LEU A 47 7.32 -7.36 -3.56
N LYS A 48 6.46 -7.87 -2.67
CA LYS A 48 5.50 -7.04 -1.92
C LYS A 48 6.18 -6.07 -0.97
N GLU A 49 7.27 -6.48 -0.32
CA GLU A 49 8.07 -5.60 0.53
C GLU A 49 8.74 -4.48 -0.27
N GLN A 50 9.25 -4.78 -1.46
CA GLN A 50 9.79 -3.77 -2.37
C GLN A 50 8.71 -2.78 -2.80
N GLN A 51 7.53 -3.26 -3.21
CA GLN A 51 6.39 -2.42 -3.59
C GLN A 51 5.92 -1.52 -2.43
N PHE A 52 5.83 -2.08 -1.22
CA PHE A 52 5.51 -1.29 -0.03
C PHE A 52 6.52 -0.15 0.17
N ASN A 53 7.81 -0.44 0.07
CA ASN A 53 8.85 0.57 0.24
C ASN A 53 8.77 1.66 -0.84
N GLU A 54 8.52 1.28 -2.10
CA GLU A 54 8.32 2.23 -3.20
C GLU A 54 7.11 3.15 -2.95
N ASP A 55 5.97 2.56 -2.57
CA ASP A 55 4.76 3.32 -2.30
C ASP A 55 4.92 4.24 -1.07
N LEU A 56 5.57 3.76 -0.01
CA LEU A 56 5.88 4.56 1.18
C LEU A 56 6.82 5.73 0.84
N ASN A 57 7.82 5.48 -0.01
CA ASN A 57 8.74 6.53 -0.47
C ASN A 57 8.02 7.59 -1.31
N SER A 58 7.12 7.17 -2.20
CA SER A 58 6.27 8.08 -2.98
C SER A 58 5.36 8.94 -2.09
N TRP A 59 4.78 8.31 -1.06
CA TRP A 59 4.01 9.01 -0.04
C TRP A 59 4.87 10.02 0.74
N ALA A 60 6.09 9.64 1.13
CA ALA A 60 7.03 10.51 1.85
C ALA A 60 7.47 11.71 1.01
N GLN A 61 7.72 11.53 -0.28
CA GLN A 61 8.01 12.62 -1.23
C GLN A 61 6.83 13.60 -1.33
N SER A 62 5.60 13.08 -1.38
CA SER A 62 4.39 13.91 -1.41
C SER A 62 4.22 14.73 -0.12
N LEU A 63 4.59 14.15 1.03
CA LEU A 63 4.63 14.86 2.30
C LEU A 63 5.71 15.95 2.34
N GLU A 64 6.91 15.64 1.84
CA GLU A 64 8.00 16.63 1.72
C GLU A 64 7.56 17.82 0.87
N GLN A 65 6.91 17.57 -0.27
CA GLN A 65 6.37 18.61 -1.13
C GLN A 65 5.34 19.48 -0.40
N LEU A 66 4.45 18.90 0.41
CA LEU A 66 3.53 19.67 1.25
C LEU A 66 4.27 20.62 2.21
N GLY A 67 5.36 20.13 2.81
CA GLY A 67 6.24 20.92 3.67
C GLY A 67 6.91 22.08 2.93
N LEU A 68 7.42 21.82 1.73
CA LEU A 68 8.03 22.83 0.85
C LEU A 68 7.02 23.90 0.42
N ASP A 69 5.80 23.51 0.03
CA ASP A 69 4.73 24.42 -0.36
C ASP A 69 4.35 25.37 0.79
N LEU A 70 4.27 24.80 1.99
CA LEU A 70 4.00 25.54 3.22
C LEU A 70 5.15 26.52 3.53
N ALA A 71 6.40 26.06 3.49
CA ALA A 71 7.56 26.89 3.75
C ALA A 71 7.67 28.03 2.72
N GLY A 72 7.45 27.73 1.44
CA GLY A 72 7.41 28.70 0.36
C GLY A 72 6.35 29.77 0.58
N PHE A 73 5.13 29.35 0.97
CA PHE A 73 4.05 30.28 1.30
C PHE A 73 4.41 31.18 2.50
N VAL A 74 4.96 30.62 3.58
CA VAL A 74 5.39 31.40 4.74
C VAL A 74 6.48 32.41 4.34
N ASN A 75 7.46 32.00 3.53
CA ASN A 75 8.51 32.89 3.06
C ASN A 75 7.99 34.04 2.18
N GLN A 76 6.89 33.82 1.46
CA GLN A 76 6.23 34.87 0.66
C GLN A 76 5.43 35.84 1.52
N CYS A 77 4.75 35.36 2.57
CA CYS A 77 3.82 36.17 3.36
C CYS A 77 4.39 36.74 4.67
N ARG A 78 5.49 36.20 5.18
CA ARG A 78 6.15 36.68 6.40
C ARG A 78 6.84 38.05 6.28
N PRO A 79 7.50 38.40 5.16
CA PRO A 79 8.21 39.67 5.05
C PRO A 79 7.28 40.88 5.25
N ARG A 80 7.78 41.91 5.95
CA ARG A 80 7.07 43.19 6.10
C ARG A 80 6.87 43.84 4.73
N GLY A 81 5.67 44.34 4.46
CA GLY A 81 5.30 44.91 3.15
C GLY A 81 4.95 43.88 2.09
N SER A 82 4.88 42.59 2.43
CA SER A 82 4.33 41.56 1.53
C SER A 82 2.86 41.84 1.24
N ARG A 83 2.42 41.61 0.00
CA ARG A 83 1.01 41.79 -0.42
C ARG A 83 0.19 40.52 -0.18
N CYS A 84 0.37 39.86 0.96
CA CYS A 84 -0.41 38.68 1.30
C CYS A 84 -1.78 39.04 1.85
N GLY A 85 -2.73 39.27 0.95
CA GLY A 85 -4.13 39.52 1.33
C GLY A 85 -4.82 38.28 1.90
N GLN A 86 -5.86 38.51 2.72
CA GLN A 86 -6.66 37.46 3.37
C GLN A 86 -7.10 36.33 2.43
N ARG A 87 -7.56 36.71 1.23
CA ARG A 87 -8.08 35.78 0.23
C ARG A 87 -7.01 34.83 -0.28
N LEU A 88 -5.77 35.30 -0.44
CA LEU A 88 -4.63 34.50 -0.85
C LEU A 88 -4.26 33.50 0.26
N VAL A 89 -4.14 33.98 1.49
CA VAL A 89 -3.85 33.15 2.68
C VAL A 89 -4.89 32.04 2.83
N GLN A 90 -6.18 32.37 2.78
CA GLN A 90 -7.25 31.38 2.89
C GLN A 90 -7.27 30.38 1.73
N ARG A 91 -6.95 30.81 0.51
CA ARG A 91 -6.82 29.89 -0.64
C ARG A 91 -5.68 28.91 -0.41
N GLN A 92 -4.52 29.38 0.02
CA GLN A 92 -3.38 28.51 0.27
C GLN A 92 -3.66 27.52 1.41
N LEU A 93 -4.27 27.98 2.49
CA LEU A 93 -4.67 27.09 3.60
C LEU A 93 -5.66 26.01 3.15
N ARG A 94 -6.62 26.34 2.28
CA ARG A 94 -7.52 25.34 1.70
C ARG A 94 -6.77 24.34 0.82
N SER A 95 -5.78 24.79 0.04
CA SER A 95 -4.95 23.90 -0.77
C SER A 95 -4.15 22.93 0.11
N LEU A 96 -3.45 23.45 1.11
CA LEU A 96 -2.64 22.65 2.05
C LEU A 96 -3.51 21.62 2.80
N ARG A 97 -4.73 21.98 3.18
CA ARG A 97 -5.69 21.05 3.80
C ARG A 97 -6.14 19.93 2.87
N ARG A 98 -6.35 20.22 1.58
CA ARG A 98 -6.71 19.19 0.59
C ARG A 98 -5.54 18.22 0.40
N ASN A 99 -4.34 18.74 0.14
CA ASN A 99 -3.14 17.91 -0.01
C ASN A 99 -2.88 17.04 1.24
N HIS A 100 -3.09 17.58 2.44
CA HIS A 100 -3.01 16.81 3.69
C HIS A 100 -4.06 15.69 3.77
N SER A 101 -5.30 15.97 3.38
CA SER A 101 -6.38 14.97 3.31
C SER A 101 -6.05 13.87 2.29
N ASP A 102 -5.47 14.23 1.15
CA ASP A 102 -5.07 13.27 0.11
C ASP A 102 -3.94 12.36 0.62
N LEU A 103 -2.93 12.93 1.28
CA LEU A 103 -1.86 12.15 1.94
C LEU A 103 -2.40 11.19 3.00
N ARG A 104 -3.42 11.61 3.75
CA ARG A 104 -4.08 10.73 4.73
C ARG A 104 -4.79 9.56 4.05
N ALA A 105 -5.53 9.82 2.98
CA ALA A 105 -6.23 8.77 2.23
C ALA A 105 -5.25 7.79 1.56
N GLN A 106 -4.12 8.30 1.04
CA GLN A 106 -3.04 7.46 0.50
C GLN A 106 -2.44 6.55 1.58
N LEU A 107 -2.21 7.08 2.78
CA LEU A 107 -1.72 6.28 3.90
C LEU A 107 -2.72 5.20 4.32
N GLU A 108 -4.00 5.53 4.42
CA GLU A 108 -5.06 4.54 4.72
C GLU A 108 -5.11 3.44 3.65
N THR A 109 -4.90 3.81 2.38
CA THR A 109 -4.81 2.85 1.27
C THR A 109 -3.58 1.94 1.43
N LEU A 110 -2.42 2.50 1.80
CA LEU A 110 -1.20 1.72 2.05
C LEU A 110 -1.41 0.70 3.18
N GLU A 111 -2.03 1.12 4.27
CA GLU A 111 -2.33 0.21 5.38
C GLU A 111 -3.23 -0.95 4.93
N ILE A 112 -4.33 -0.67 4.22
CA ILE A 112 -5.24 -1.72 3.71
C ILE A 112 -4.53 -2.63 2.70
N SER A 113 -3.64 -2.07 1.88
CA SER A 113 -2.92 -2.82 0.85
C SER A 113 -1.91 -3.80 1.44
N TYR A 114 -1.27 -3.49 2.57
CA TYR A 114 -0.09 -4.22 3.04
C TYR A 114 -0.22 -4.85 4.44
N VAL A 115 -1.06 -4.32 5.33
CA VAL A 115 -1.28 -4.90 6.67
C VAL A 115 -1.89 -6.31 6.55
N GLY A 116 -1.31 -7.27 7.27
CA GLY A 116 -1.69 -8.69 7.21
C GLY A 116 -1.29 -9.43 5.92
N LYS A 117 -0.64 -8.76 4.96
CA LYS A 117 -0.17 -9.39 3.70
C LYS A 117 1.34 -9.54 3.60
N ILE A 118 2.09 -8.86 4.47
CA ILE A 118 3.55 -8.97 4.59
C ILE A 118 3.86 -9.64 5.94
N SER A 119 4.82 -10.56 5.93
CA SER A 119 5.23 -11.39 7.08
C SER A 119 5.97 -10.57 8.14
N GLU A 120 6.64 -9.51 7.72
CA GLU A 120 7.34 -8.54 8.58
C GLU A 120 6.40 -7.42 9.06
N GLU A 121 5.15 -7.75 9.40
CA GLU A 121 4.18 -6.79 9.95
C GLU A 121 4.74 -6.04 11.17
N GLU A 122 5.57 -6.70 11.99
CA GLU A 122 6.24 -6.09 13.15
C GLU A 122 7.24 -4.98 12.80
N LEU A 123 7.82 -4.98 11.60
CA LEU A 123 8.74 -3.93 11.12
C LEU A 123 7.99 -2.81 10.38
N LEU A 124 6.86 -3.13 9.76
CA LEU A 124 6.04 -2.18 9.00
C LEU A 124 5.14 -1.32 9.90
N MET A 125 4.61 -1.92 10.97
CA MET A 125 3.71 -1.24 11.90
C MET A 125 4.33 -0.03 12.63
N PRO A 126 5.60 -0.06 13.08
CA PRO A 126 6.29 1.11 13.61
C PRO A 126 6.37 2.25 12.60
N THR A 127 6.70 1.94 11.34
CA THR A 127 6.83 2.91 10.25
C THR A 127 5.50 3.58 9.93
N LEU A 128 4.42 2.79 9.80
CA LEU A 128 3.07 3.30 9.59
C LEU A 128 2.59 4.17 10.76
N ARG A 129 2.90 3.79 12.00
CA ARG A 129 2.61 4.61 13.20
C ARG A 129 3.39 5.93 13.21
N ALA A 130 4.67 5.91 12.84
CA ALA A 130 5.48 7.12 12.76
C ALA A 130 4.91 8.07 11.70
N VAL A 131 4.56 7.54 10.54
CA VAL A 131 3.93 8.27 9.45
C VAL A 131 2.59 8.90 9.86
N ARG A 132 1.70 8.15 10.53
CA ARG A 132 0.46 8.69 11.12
C ARG A 132 0.73 9.85 12.07
N THR A 133 1.75 9.71 12.92
CA THR A 133 2.14 10.75 13.88
C THR A 133 2.53 12.05 13.17
N VAL A 134 3.31 11.95 12.09
CA VAL A 134 3.71 13.11 11.29
C VAL A 134 2.49 13.78 10.64
N LEU A 135 1.56 13.02 10.06
CA LEU A 135 0.32 13.60 9.52
C LEU A 135 -0.52 14.31 10.59
N GLN A 136 -0.58 13.74 11.80
CA GLN A 136 -1.30 14.36 12.92
C GLN A 136 -0.66 15.70 13.33
N GLN A 137 0.68 15.78 13.32
CA GLN A 137 1.40 17.03 13.57
C GLN A 137 1.08 18.10 12.52
N TYR A 138 1.07 17.73 11.23
CA TYR A 138 0.67 18.62 10.15
C TYR A 138 -0.79 19.10 10.29
N GLU A 139 -1.71 18.21 10.68
CA GLU A 139 -3.11 18.58 10.92
C GLU A 139 -3.22 19.63 12.03
N ASN A 140 -2.55 19.40 13.17
CA ASN A 140 -2.52 20.31 14.30
C ASN A 140 -1.93 21.67 13.91
N PHE A 141 -0.86 21.66 13.12
CA PHE A 141 -0.23 22.87 12.62
C PHE A 141 -1.15 23.65 11.67
N LEU A 142 -1.82 22.99 10.71
CA LEU A 142 -2.78 23.64 9.81
C LEU A 142 -4.01 24.19 10.55
N ARG A 143 -4.45 23.53 11.63
CA ARG A 143 -5.51 24.06 12.51
C ARG A 143 -5.05 25.34 13.20
N LEU A 144 -3.84 25.34 13.77
CA LEU A 144 -3.25 26.50 14.43
C LEU A 144 -3.07 27.68 13.48
N ILE A 145 -2.54 27.45 12.26
CA ILE A 145 -2.45 28.52 11.27
C ILE A 145 -3.84 29.05 10.94
N ASN A 146 -4.84 28.19 10.74
CA ASN A 146 -6.18 28.65 10.41
C ASN A 146 -6.82 29.50 11.52
N THR A 147 -6.57 29.18 12.80
CA THR A 147 -7.02 30.02 13.93
C THR A 147 -6.26 31.33 14.02
N GLU A 148 -4.99 31.38 13.61
CA GLU A 148 -4.14 32.57 13.71
C GLU A 148 -4.11 33.39 12.40
N ALA A 149 -4.60 32.85 11.29
CA ALA A 149 -4.54 33.45 9.96
C ALA A 149 -5.27 34.79 9.85
N TYR A 150 -6.31 35.01 10.68
CA TYR A 150 -7.00 36.30 10.72
C TYR A 150 -6.12 37.40 11.35
N LYS A 151 -5.16 37.04 12.23
CA LYS A 151 -4.23 37.99 12.85
C LYS A 151 -3.07 38.36 11.92
N LEU A 152 -2.74 37.50 10.96
CA LEU A 152 -1.68 37.71 9.96
C LEU A 152 -2.06 38.68 8.84
N VAL A 153 -3.34 38.99 8.69
CA VAL A 153 -3.90 39.76 7.56
C VAL A 153 -4.04 41.25 7.87
N ASN A 154 -3.98 41.63 9.14
CA ASN A 154 -4.11 43.02 9.61
C ASN A 154 -2.75 43.68 9.93
N GLN A 155 -1.63 43.15 9.40
CA GLN A 155 -0.28 43.70 9.60
C GLN A 155 0.15 44.60 8.45
#